data_AF-A0A9N9SZ76-F1
#
_entry.id   AF-A0A9N9SZ76-F1
#
_cell.length_a   1.000
_cell.length_b   1.000
_cell.length_c   1.000
_cell.angle_alpha   90.00
_cell.angle_beta   90.00
_cell.angle_gamma   90.00
#
_symmetry.space_group_name_H-M   'P 1'
#
loop_
_entity.id
_entity.type
_entity.pdbx_description
1 polymer ?
#
loop_
_entity_poly.entity_id
_entity_poly.type
_entity_poly.pdbx_seq_one_letter_code
_entity_poly.pdbx_strand_id
1 'polypeptide(L)'
;MDLLPFALSIFSAGHYMYCGTYPQRTMFFYYQVILEKFLNVLKVFRGVPYAAPPVGPLRFRPPQPPLSWPGTRLADTFGAVCPQKYPDVSNRTAALQFMPKGRYQYLKKLVPLLVNQSEDCLFLNIYVPGSGQVFEP
;
A
#
# COMPACT_ATOMS: atom_id res chain seq x y z
N MET A 1 20.79 -42.41 1.19
CA MET A 1 20.30 -42.56 2.57
C MET A 1 20.56 -41.22 3.23
N ASP A 2 19.64 -40.26 3.30
CA ASP A 2 18.19 -40.37 3.31
C ASP A 2 17.50 -39.17 2.66
N LEU A 3 16.26 -39.44 2.24
CA LEU A 3 15.33 -38.65 1.45
C LEU A 3 14.51 -37.67 2.32
N LEU A 4 14.04 -36.61 1.65
CA LEU A 4 13.07 -35.58 2.06
C LEU A 4 11.73 -36.15 2.60
N PRO A 5 10.83 -35.32 3.19
CA PRO A 5 9.71 -34.86 2.35
C PRO A 5 9.19 -33.41 2.58
N PHE A 6 8.93 -32.75 1.46
CA PHE A 6 7.77 -31.88 1.15
C PHE A 6 7.44 -30.64 2.02
N ALA A 7 7.82 -29.48 1.49
CA ALA A 7 6.80 -28.53 1.07
C ALA A 7 7.23 -27.90 -0.27
N LEU A 8 6.64 -28.37 -1.37
CA LEU A 8 6.60 -27.61 -2.61
C LEU A 8 5.88 -26.29 -2.31
N SER A 9 6.54 -25.17 -2.52
CA SER A 9 5.86 -23.92 -2.84
C SER A 9 6.59 -23.32 -4.03
N ILE A 10 6.11 -23.77 -5.18
CA ILE A 10 6.26 -23.26 -6.53
C ILE A 10 7.01 -21.91 -6.59
N PHE A 11 8.25 -21.93 -7.07
CA PHE A 11 8.87 -20.75 -7.68
C PHE A 11 8.07 -20.43 -8.95
N SER A 12 7.20 -19.41 -8.91
CA SER A 12 6.59 -18.88 -10.14
C SER A 12 6.97 -17.41 -10.31
N ALA A 13 7.77 -17.19 -11.36
CA ALA A 13 8.06 -15.94 -12.07
C ALA A 13 8.19 -14.66 -11.22
N GLY A 14 9.43 -14.20 -11.02
CA GLY A 14 9.73 -12.90 -10.41
C GLY A 14 9.14 -11.75 -11.22
N HIS A 15 8.03 -11.21 -10.73
CA HIS A 15 7.38 -10.05 -11.32
C HIS A 15 7.73 -8.78 -10.51
N TYR A 16 8.66 -8.00 -11.03
CA TYR A 16 9.11 -6.76 -10.39
C TYR A 16 8.56 -5.54 -11.12
N MET A 17 8.18 -4.49 -10.39
CA MET A 17 8.02 -3.15 -10.97
C MET A 17 9.30 -2.36 -10.79
N TYR A 18 9.71 -1.71 -11.88
CA TYR A 18 10.84 -0.79 -11.93
C TYR A 18 10.37 0.64 -11.66
N CYS A 19 10.93 1.31 -10.65
CA CYS A 19 10.69 2.73 -10.42
C CYS A 19 12.02 3.51 -10.40
N GLY A 20 12.40 4.04 -11.58
CA GLY A 20 13.36 5.15 -11.75
C GLY A 20 14.84 4.81 -12.02
N THR A 21 15.43 5.48 -13.02
CA THR A 21 16.87 5.63 -13.26
C THR A 21 17.35 7.02 -12.81
N TYR A 22 17.99 7.17 -11.64
CA TYR A 22 18.92 8.30 -11.33
C TYR A 22 19.68 8.06 -10.00
N PRO A 23 20.96 8.47 -9.90
CA PRO A 23 22.08 7.55 -10.09
C PRO A 23 22.16 6.40 -9.05
N GLN A 24 22.30 5.18 -9.57
CA GLN A 24 22.81 3.95 -8.93
C GLN A 24 21.95 3.06 -8.02
N ARG A 25 20.63 3.22 -7.86
CA ARG A 25 19.84 2.15 -7.20
C ARG A 25 18.50 1.92 -7.88
N THR A 26 18.42 0.85 -8.66
CA THR A 26 17.16 0.31 -9.16
C THR A 26 16.34 -0.21 -7.97
N MET A 27 15.14 0.33 -7.82
CA MET A 27 14.21 -0.09 -6.77
C MET A 27 13.28 -1.15 -7.33
N PHE A 28 13.29 -2.32 -6.70
CA PHE A 28 12.40 -3.42 -7.05
C PHE A 28 11.29 -3.56 -6.00
N PHE A 29 10.06 -3.81 -6.46
CA PHE A 29 8.93 -4.11 -5.59
C PHE A 29 8.26 -5.44 -5.95
N TYR A 30 7.88 -6.22 -4.94
CA TYR A 30 6.91 -7.31 -5.09
C TYR A 30 5.48 -6.76 -5.03
N TYR A 31 4.57 -7.32 -5.83
CA TYR A 31 3.16 -6.95 -5.85
C TYR A 31 2.22 -8.12 -5.61
N GLN A 32 0.99 -7.79 -5.23
CA GLN A 32 -0.10 -8.75 -5.14
C GLN A 32 -0.92 -8.73 -6.44
N VAL A 33 -1.23 -9.92 -6.98
CA VAL A 33 -2.23 -10.08 -8.04
C VAL A 33 -3.60 -10.23 -7.40
N ILE A 34 -4.57 -9.43 -7.83
CA ILE A 34 -5.96 -9.54 -7.38
C ILE A 34 -6.84 -9.84 -8.59
N LEU A 35 -7.66 -10.89 -8.48
CA LEU A 35 -8.75 -11.19 -9.39
C LEU A 35 -10.03 -10.59 -8.79
N GLU A 36 -10.50 -9.47 -9.33
CA GLU A 36 -11.86 -9.00 -9.04
C GLU A 36 -12.85 -9.70 -9.96
N LYS A 37 -14.02 -10.08 -9.42
CA LYS A 37 -15.05 -10.90 -10.10
C LYS A 37 -15.56 -10.34 -11.45
N PHE A 38 -15.19 -9.11 -11.82
CA PHE A 38 -15.60 -8.44 -13.06
C PHE A 38 -14.48 -7.59 -13.73
N LEU A 39 -13.23 -7.66 -13.25
CA LEU A 39 -12.13 -6.82 -13.75
C LEU A 39 -10.92 -7.69 -14.14
N ASN A 40 -10.21 -7.26 -15.19
CA ASN A 40 -8.93 -7.81 -15.61
C ASN A 40 -7.98 -7.99 -14.41
N VAL A 41 -7.09 -8.99 -14.49
CA VAL A 41 -6.02 -9.23 -13.50
C VAL A 41 -5.39 -7.90 -13.10
N LEU A 42 -5.40 -7.50 -11.82
CA LEU A 42 -4.74 -6.27 -11.38
C LEU A 42 -3.42 -6.58 -10.68
N LYS A 43 -2.38 -5.82 -11.02
CA LYS A 43 -1.13 -5.77 -10.27
C LYS A 43 -1.20 -4.64 -9.27
N VAL A 44 -1.07 -4.94 -7.98
CA VAL A 44 -1.29 -3.99 -6.90
C VAL A 44 -0.04 -3.84 -6.04
N PHE A 45 0.43 -2.60 -5.93
CA PHE A 45 1.55 -2.19 -5.10
C PHE A 45 1.02 -1.25 -4.03
N ARG A 46 1.26 -1.57 -2.75
CA ARG A 46 0.79 -0.76 -1.62
C ARG A 46 1.98 -0.35 -0.76
N GLY A 47 1.91 0.85 -0.18
CA GLY A 47 2.93 1.31 0.75
C GLY A 47 4.28 1.64 0.08
N VAL A 48 4.27 2.07 -1.18
CA VAL A 48 5.50 2.46 -1.91
C VAL A 48 5.96 3.85 -1.47
N PRO A 49 7.13 4.00 -0.82
CA PRO A 49 7.60 5.31 -0.37
C PRO A 49 7.99 6.18 -1.57
N TYR A 50 7.50 7.42 -1.60
CA TYR A 50 7.82 8.38 -2.66
C TYR A 50 8.69 9.56 -2.19
N ALA A 51 8.87 9.71 -0.87
CA ALA A 51 9.69 10.74 -0.25
C ALA A 51 10.27 10.24 1.08
N ALA A 52 11.28 10.92 1.60
CA ALA A 52 11.79 10.64 2.94
C ALA A 52 10.78 11.02 4.03
N PRO A 53 10.73 10.32 5.18
CA PRO A 53 9.80 10.62 6.26
C PRO A 53 9.90 12.08 6.74
N PRO A 54 8.80 12.85 6.79
CA PRO A 54 8.81 14.27 7.14
C PRO A 54 8.81 14.47 8.67
N VAL A 55 9.66 13.73 9.38
CA VAL A 55 9.75 13.72 10.85
C VAL A 55 10.98 14.48 11.34
N GLY A 56 10.96 14.90 12.61
CA GLY A 56 12.10 15.55 13.26
C GLY A 56 12.58 16.80 12.49
N PRO A 57 13.87 16.88 12.07
CA PRO A 57 14.38 18.03 11.31
C PRO A 57 13.71 18.27 9.95
N LEU A 58 13.02 17.27 9.39
CA LEU A 58 12.32 17.38 8.10
C LEU A 58 10.86 17.82 8.24
N ARG A 59 10.37 17.97 9.47
CA ARG A 59 9.01 18.43 9.74
C ARG A 59 8.80 19.84 9.20
N PHE A 60 7.69 20.06 8.50
CA PHE A 60 7.34 21.33 7.86
C PHE A 60 8.35 21.81 6.80
N ARG A 61 9.15 20.89 6.24
CA ARG A 61 10.04 21.16 5.10
C ARG A 61 9.49 20.52 3.82
N PRO A 62 9.95 20.98 2.64
CA PRO A 62 9.65 20.32 1.39
C PRO A 62 10.09 18.84 1.42
N PRO A 63 9.31 17.93 0.80
CA PRO A 63 9.63 16.51 0.76
C PRO A 63 10.99 16.28 0.10
N GLN A 64 11.83 15.48 0.76
CA GLN A 64 13.12 15.06 0.22
C GLN A 64 12.99 13.74 -0.54
N PRO A 65 13.91 13.42 -1.46
CA PRO A 65 13.91 12.13 -2.14
C PRO A 65 13.84 10.94 -1.16
N PRO A 66 13.17 9.85 -1.51
CA PRO A 66 13.05 8.69 -0.64
C PRO A 66 14.42 8.07 -0.35
N LEU A 67 14.57 7.50 0.85
CA LEU A 67 15.79 6.75 1.17
C LEU A 67 15.91 5.54 0.25
N SER A 68 17.11 5.35 -0.30
CA SER A 68 17.41 4.14 -1.06
C SER A 68 17.45 2.92 -0.15
N TRP A 69 16.94 1.77 -0.60
CA TRP A 69 17.09 0.48 0.07
C TRP A 69 17.83 -0.52 -0.82
N PRO A 70 18.54 -1.51 -0.26
CA PRO A 70 19.12 -2.59 -1.03
C PRO A 70 18.05 -3.62 -1.44
N GLY A 71 18.14 -4.13 -2.67
CA GLY A 71 17.31 -5.23 -3.14
C GLY A 71 15.83 -4.89 -3.37
N THR A 72 14.96 -5.88 -3.20
CA THR A 72 13.52 -5.80 -3.46
C THR A 72 12.74 -5.56 -2.17
N ARG A 73 11.80 -4.61 -2.18
CA ARG A 73 10.89 -4.34 -1.07
C ARG A 73 9.52 -4.97 -1.34
N LEU A 74 8.92 -5.60 -0.33
CA LEU A 74 7.55 -6.09 -0.43
C LEU A 74 6.56 -4.91 -0.34
N ALA A 75 5.66 -4.80 -1.32
CA ALA A 75 4.66 -3.73 -1.41
C ALA A 75 3.23 -4.31 -1.48
N ASP A 76 2.86 -5.10 -0.49
CA ASP A 76 1.55 -5.76 -0.36
C ASP A 76 0.63 -5.12 0.71
N THR A 77 1.20 -4.29 1.57
CA THR A 77 0.57 -3.70 2.75
C THR A 77 0.44 -2.19 2.63
N PHE A 78 -0.62 -1.62 3.20
CA PHE A 78 -0.79 -0.17 3.22
C PHE A 78 0.22 0.46 4.18
N GLY A 79 0.81 1.58 3.76
CA GLY A 79 1.58 2.46 4.65
C GLY A 79 0.70 3.16 5.67
N ALA A 80 1.32 3.82 6.65
CA ALA A 80 0.58 4.64 7.61
C ALA A 80 -0.10 5.83 6.92
N VAL A 81 -1.27 6.21 7.41
CA VAL A 81 -1.99 7.40 6.97
C VAL A 81 -1.38 8.63 7.65
N CYS A 82 -1.40 9.78 6.98
CA CYS A 82 -0.95 11.02 7.60
C CYS A 82 -1.81 11.39 8.82
N PRO A 83 -1.31 12.22 9.75
CA PRO A 83 -2.10 12.64 10.90
C PRO A 83 -3.30 13.50 10.46
N GLN A 84 -4.51 13.08 10.80
CA GLN A 84 -5.76 13.76 10.50
C GLN A 84 -6.78 13.56 11.62
N LYS A 85 -7.45 14.65 11.99
CA LYS A 85 -8.55 14.64 12.96
C LYS A 85 -9.88 14.45 12.22
N TYR A 86 -10.43 13.25 12.27
CA TYR A 86 -11.78 12.96 11.76
C TYR A 86 -12.81 13.03 12.89
N PRO A 87 -14.10 13.33 12.58
CA PRO A 87 -15.14 13.41 13.60
C PRO A 87 -15.41 12.05 14.23
N ASP A 88 -15.81 12.04 15.49
CA ASP A 88 -16.16 10.81 16.19
C ASP A 88 -17.42 10.17 15.55
N VAL A 89 -17.31 8.90 15.22
CA VAL A 89 -18.37 8.07 14.63
C VAL A 89 -18.77 6.91 15.54
N SER A 90 -18.25 6.85 16.78
CA SER A 90 -18.56 5.81 17.76
C SER A 90 -20.05 5.79 18.11
N ASN A 91 -20.62 6.96 18.39
CA ASN A 91 -22.03 7.14 18.70
C ASN A 91 -22.80 7.65 17.48
N ARG A 92 -23.63 6.77 16.89
CA ARG A 92 -24.44 7.09 15.71
C ARG A 92 -25.39 8.26 15.95
N THR A 93 -26.09 8.31 17.08
CA THR A 93 -27.11 9.33 17.34
C THR A 93 -26.46 10.70 17.47
N ALA A 94 -25.36 10.80 18.21
CA ALA A 94 -24.60 12.03 18.34
C ALA A 94 -23.99 12.45 16.99
N ALA A 95 -23.37 11.52 16.25
CA ALA A 95 -22.78 11.81 14.95
C ALA A 95 -23.81 12.38 13.95
N LEU A 96 -25.02 11.80 13.90
CA LEU A 96 -26.08 12.24 12.99
C LEU A 96 -26.70 13.60 13.33
N GLN A 97 -26.45 14.15 14.52
CA GLN A 97 -26.81 15.54 14.83
C GLN A 97 -25.89 16.54 14.10
N PHE A 98 -24.64 16.15 13.83
CA PHE A 98 -23.61 17.03 13.27
C PHE A 98 -23.21 16.67 11.83
N MET A 99 -23.66 15.52 11.29
CA MET A 99 -23.38 15.13 9.91
C MET A 99 -24.51 14.36 9.21
N PRO A 100 -24.67 14.50 7.88
CA PRO A 100 -25.64 13.71 7.12
C PRO A 100 -25.36 12.20 7.17
N LYS A 101 -26.43 11.39 7.06
CA LYS A 101 -26.36 9.92 7.08
C LYS A 101 -25.36 9.35 6.07
N GLY A 102 -25.29 9.90 4.85
CA GLY A 102 -24.35 9.46 3.82
C GLY A 102 -22.88 9.66 4.22
N ARG A 103 -22.56 10.83 4.79
CA ARG A 103 -21.22 11.12 5.31
C ARG A 103 -20.84 10.19 6.47
N TYR A 104 -21.76 9.96 7.40
CA TYR A 104 -21.55 9.01 8.50
C TYR A 104 -21.25 7.60 7.98
N GLN A 105 -22.03 7.10 7.02
CA GLN A 105 -21.82 5.78 6.43
C GLN A 105 -20.49 5.67 5.69
N TYR A 106 -20.10 6.72 4.96
CA TYR A 106 -18.82 6.78 4.28
C TYR A 106 -17.65 6.75 5.27
N LEU A 107 -17.66 7.63 6.28
CA LEU A 107 -16.62 7.68 7.31
C LEU A 107 -16.53 6.36 8.07
N LYS A 108 -17.66 5.76 8.45
CA LYS A 108 -17.68 4.47 9.16
C LYS A 108 -16.98 3.35 8.38
N LYS A 109 -17.03 3.37 7.04
CA LYS A 109 -16.29 2.41 6.18
C LYS A 109 -14.79 2.71 6.14
N LEU A 110 -14.41 3.98 6.25
CA LEU A 110 -13.01 4.42 6.17
C LEU A 110 -12.27 4.32 7.51
N VAL A 111 -12.95 4.44 8.66
CA VAL A 111 -12.30 4.45 9.98
C VAL A 111 -11.30 3.31 10.18
N PRO A 112 -11.58 2.05 9.80
CA PRO A 112 -10.59 0.96 9.93
C PRO A 112 -9.29 1.20 9.16
N LEU A 113 -9.36 1.92 8.03
CA LEU A 113 -8.19 2.28 7.21
C LEU A 113 -7.41 3.48 7.78
N LEU A 114 -8.05 4.27 8.65
CA LEU A 114 -7.52 5.51 9.23
C LEU A 114 -6.94 5.33 10.64
N VAL A 115 -6.90 4.08 11.15
CA VAL A 115 -6.42 3.78 12.52
C VAL A 115 -4.91 3.99 12.64
N ASN A 116 -4.14 3.52 11.65
CA ASN A 116 -2.69 3.58 11.68
C ASN A 116 -2.19 4.94 11.14
N GLN A 117 -2.12 5.95 12.01
CA GLN A 117 -1.63 7.27 11.66
C GLN A 117 -0.20 7.51 12.17
N SER A 118 0.62 8.10 11.31
CA SER A 118 2.00 8.49 11.61
C SER A 118 2.39 9.73 10.80
N GLU A 119 3.33 10.53 11.30
CA GLU A 119 3.97 11.57 10.47
C GLU A 119 4.80 10.95 9.33
N ASP A 120 5.30 9.72 9.50
CA ASP A 120 5.85 8.92 8.40
C ASP A 120 4.72 8.30 7.57
N CYS A 121 4.18 9.09 6.63
CA CYS A 121 3.01 8.72 5.82
C CYS A 121 3.19 8.94 4.31
N LEU A 122 4.41 9.25 3.84
CA LEU A 122 4.65 9.60 2.44
C LEU A 122 4.80 8.34 1.56
N PHE A 123 3.69 7.60 1.47
CA PHE A 123 3.55 6.38 0.67
C PHE A 123 2.47 6.53 -0.41
N LEU A 124 2.62 5.80 -1.51
CA LEU A 124 1.64 5.68 -2.59
C LEU A 124 1.18 4.23 -2.75
N ASN A 125 -0.01 4.08 -3.32
CA ASN A 125 -0.53 2.80 -3.77
C ASN A 125 -0.73 2.88 -5.29
N ILE A 126 -0.23 1.89 -6.02
CA ILE A 126 -0.22 1.85 -7.49
C ILE A 126 -1.02 0.62 -7.91
N TYR A 127 -1.99 0.84 -8.80
CA TYR A 127 -2.85 -0.21 -9.36
C TYR A 127 -2.66 -0.21 -10.86
N VAL A 128 -2.17 -1.31 -11.40
CA VAL A 128 -1.88 -1.45 -12.83
C VAL A 128 -2.75 -2.56 -13.40
N PRO A 129 -3.49 -2.33 -14.49
CA PRO A 129 -4.17 -3.41 -15.19
C PRO A 129 -3.14 -4.39 -15.74
N GLY A 130 -3.30 -5.65 -15.42
CA GLY A 130 -2.58 -6.75 -16.03
C GLY A 130 -3.10 -6.98 -17.44
N SER A 131 -2.18 -7.09 -18.40
CA SER A 131 -2.47 -7.74 -19.67
C SER A 131 -2.94 -9.16 -19.35
N GLY A 132 -4.17 -9.51 -19.72
CA GLY A 132 -4.89 -10.73 -19.29
C GLY A 132 -4.28 -12.07 -19.73
N GLN A 133 -3.00 -12.32 -19.49
CA GLN A 133 -2.43 -13.65 -19.53
C GLN A 133 -2.70 -14.32 -18.19
N VAL A 134 -3.89 -14.90 -18.10
CA VAL A 134 -4.16 -16.01 -17.20
C VAL A 134 -3.23 -17.14 -17.65
N PHE A 135 -2.06 -17.25 -17.03
CA PHE A 135 -1.25 -18.46 -17.16
C PHE A 135 -1.91 -19.52 -16.30
N GLU A 136 -2.68 -20.39 -16.95
CA GLU A 136 -3.16 -21.65 -16.40
C GLU A 136 -1.95 -22.63 -16.31
N PRO A 137 -1.87 -23.45 -15.25
CA PRO A 137 -0.67 -24.21 -14.88
C PRO A 137 -0.22 -25.28 -15.89
#